data_AF-A0A9D0XK83-F1
#
_entry.id   AF-A0A9D0XK83-F1
#
_cell.length_a   1.000
_cell.length_b   1.000
_cell.length_c   1.000
_cell.angle_alpha   90.00
_cell.angle_beta   90.00
_cell.angle_gamma   90.00
#
_symmetry.space_group_name_H-M   'P 1'
#
loop_
_entity.id
_entity.type
_entity.pdbx_description
1 polymer ?
#
loop_
_entity_poly.entity_id
_entity_poly.type
_entity_poly.pdbx_seq_one_letter_code
_entity_poly.pdbx_strand_id
1 'polypeptide(L)'
;MNEQMHSILFTILGRAVDLGQVLTASFVLLFSISLYWFLTRKILPRFIGRGWLKVAPEPSVIRTLLLFFLFVTLLAMLCVMDLDFILFETDTRQVQLYTILEALAIIQFARIADWGMSKIVLYNYEKSRQDETLTGAHQHISTDLKKLDNRSVHYIVYLFALILVLQTFDIDYTLFKFNYIPITISSILVAILIVMVAQVFAWILTQLLYNYYRRQNVNVGSRFAVNQLLKYTIYVIAIFVAIESLGIKMTVVWGGLAALLVGVGLGLQQTFTDLLSGILLLFERTIEVGHVVEIDGMVGTVRRIGLRTSIVETR
;
A
#
# COMPACT_ATOMS: atom_id res chain seq x y z
N MET A 1 30.83 -19.07 36.68
CA MET A 1 30.15 -19.48 35.43
C MET A 1 30.27 -18.44 34.31
N ASN A 2 30.44 -17.14 34.59
CA ASN A 2 30.66 -16.11 33.56
C ASN A 2 32.08 -16.09 32.94
N GLU A 3 33.13 -16.54 33.65
CA GLU A 3 34.50 -16.47 33.12
C GLU A 3 34.82 -17.54 32.05
N GLN A 4 34.07 -18.65 31.98
CA GLN A 4 34.28 -19.68 30.96
C GLN A 4 33.61 -19.36 29.61
N MET A 5 32.76 -18.33 29.53
CA MET A 5 32.12 -17.95 28.25
C MET A 5 33.03 -17.14 27.33
N HIS A 6 34.07 -16.49 27.87
CA HIS A 6 35.03 -15.66 27.12
C HIS A 6 36.36 -16.38 26.84
N SER A 7 36.41 -17.70 26.99
CA SER A 7 37.58 -18.45 26.55
C SER A 7 37.61 -18.46 25.02
N ILE A 8 38.61 -17.78 24.46
CA ILE A 8 38.90 -17.77 23.02
C ILE A 8 39.17 -19.21 22.57
N LEU A 9 38.36 -19.72 21.66
CA LEU A 9 38.40 -21.13 21.23
C LEU A 9 39.28 -21.33 19.99
N PHE A 10 39.16 -20.42 19.03
CA PHE A 10 39.93 -20.41 17.80
C PHE A 10 39.87 -19.02 17.17
N THR A 11 40.82 -18.73 16.30
CA THR A 11 40.83 -17.51 15.49
C THR A 11 40.40 -17.83 14.07
N ILE A 12 39.27 -17.28 13.61
CA ILE A 12 38.86 -17.34 12.20
C ILE A 12 39.22 -15.99 11.57
N LEU A 13 40.00 -16.00 10.48
CA LEU A 13 40.33 -14.80 9.71
C LEU A 13 40.85 -13.62 10.56
N GLY A 14 41.61 -13.92 11.63
CA GLY A 14 42.20 -12.91 12.52
C GLY A 14 41.29 -12.39 13.63
N ARG A 15 40.03 -12.83 13.72
CA ARG A 15 39.15 -12.55 14.86
C ARG A 15 39.06 -13.72 15.82
N ALA A 16 39.19 -13.42 17.11
CA ALA A 16 39.02 -14.38 18.19
C ALA A 16 37.53 -14.73 18.33
N VAL A 17 37.20 -16.02 18.24
CA VAL A 17 35.83 -16.51 18.38
C VAL A 17 35.67 -17.15 19.75
N ASP A 18 34.69 -16.66 20.50
CA ASP A 18 34.38 -17.12 21.85
C ASP A 18 33.48 -18.37 21.85
N LEU A 19 33.57 -19.20 22.88
CA LEU A 19 32.66 -20.34 23.09
C LEU A 19 31.19 -19.91 23.07
N GLY A 20 30.89 -18.74 23.64
CA GLY A 20 29.56 -18.13 23.61
C GLY A 20 29.04 -17.94 22.17
N GLN A 21 29.86 -17.39 21.28
CA GLN A 21 29.49 -17.11 19.88
C GLN A 21 29.17 -18.40 19.11
N VAL A 22 29.96 -19.45 19.30
CA VAL A 22 29.74 -20.75 18.65
C VAL A 22 28.43 -21.39 19.11
N LEU A 23 28.15 -21.36 20.42
CA LEU A 23 26.91 -21.87 20.97
C LEU A 23 25.69 -21.09 20.45
N THR A 24 25.77 -19.76 20.41
CA THR A 24 24.70 -18.93 19.85
C THR A 24 24.50 -19.17 18.35
N ALA A 25 25.58 -19.34 17.57
CA ALA A 25 25.48 -19.63 16.13
C ALA A 25 24.82 -20.99 15.88
N SER A 26 25.18 -22.00 16.67
CA SER A 26 24.55 -23.33 16.61
C SER A 26 23.05 -23.26 16.95
N PHE A 27 22.69 -22.50 17.99
CA PHE A 27 21.29 -22.27 18.36
C PHE A 27 20.51 -21.56 17.25
N VAL A 28 21.09 -20.52 16.63
CA VAL A 28 20.48 -19.79 15.50
C VAL A 28 20.24 -20.71 14.30
N LEU A 29 21.19 -21.58 13.96
CA LEU A 29 21.03 -22.57 12.89
C LEU A 29 19.89 -23.56 13.20
N LEU A 30 19.89 -24.16 14.39
CA LEU A 30 18.84 -25.10 14.79
C LEU A 30 17.46 -24.43 14.83
N PHE A 31 17.38 -23.23 15.38
CA PHE A 31 16.15 -22.44 15.42
C PHE A 31 15.62 -22.16 14.01
N SER A 32 16.49 -21.77 13.09
CA SER A 32 16.07 -21.50 11.72
C SER A 32 15.61 -22.76 10.96
N ILE A 33 16.30 -23.89 11.11
CA ILE A 33 15.87 -25.16 10.51
C ILE A 33 14.49 -25.56 11.06
N SER A 34 14.29 -25.43 12.37
CA SER A 34 13.01 -25.67 13.03
C SER A 34 11.91 -24.73 12.51
N LEU A 35 12.22 -23.44 12.38
CA LEU A 35 11.31 -22.41 11.89
C LEU A 35 10.93 -22.66 10.42
N TYR A 36 11.89 -22.99 9.56
CA TYR A 36 11.66 -23.39 8.17
C TYR A 36 10.74 -24.63 8.07
N TRP A 37 11.02 -25.67 8.86
CA TRP A 37 10.18 -26.87 8.91
C TRP A 37 8.76 -26.57 9.39
N PHE A 38 8.62 -25.72 10.41
CA PHE A 38 7.33 -25.30 10.94
C PHE A 38 6.52 -24.48 9.93
N LEU A 39 7.16 -23.51 9.26
CA LEU A 39 6.52 -22.69 8.23
C LEU A 39 6.05 -23.54 7.05
N THR A 40 6.90 -24.41 6.52
CA THR A 40 6.58 -25.25 5.36
C THR A 40 5.55 -26.33 5.67
N ARG A 41 5.58 -26.95 6.85
CA ARG A 41 4.64 -28.05 7.21
C ARG A 41 3.35 -27.61 7.88
N LYS A 42 3.36 -26.51 8.64
CA LYS A 42 2.20 -26.12 9.46
C LYS A 42 1.52 -24.86 8.96
N ILE A 43 2.28 -23.84 8.58
CA ILE A 43 1.73 -22.53 8.17
C ILE A 43 1.31 -22.56 6.70
N LEU A 44 2.22 -22.95 5.80
CA LEU A 44 1.97 -22.97 4.36
C LEU A 44 0.72 -23.80 4.01
N PRO A 45 0.52 -25.02 4.57
CA PRO A 45 -0.68 -25.81 4.28
C PRO A 45 -1.93 -25.26 4.95
N ARG A 46 -1.84 -24.45 6.02
CA ARG A 46 -3.01 -23.78 6.61
C ARG A 46 -3.49 -22.61 5.76
N PHE A 47 -2.56 -21.85 5.18
CA PHE A 47 -2.88 -20.77 4.23
C PHE A 47 -3.49 -21.33 2.94
N ILE A 48 -2.98 -22.46 2.45
CA ILE A 48 -3.49 -23.12 1.24
C ILE A 48 -4.78 -23.92 1.54
N GLY A 49 -4.78 -24.71 2.62
CA GLY A 49 -5.77 -25.73 2.95
C GLY A 49 -7.04 -25.25 3.68
N ARG A 50 -7.17 -23.97 4.04
CA ARG A 50 -8.43 -23.41 4.62
C ARG A 50 -9.61 -23.33 3.61
N GLY A 51 -9.54 -24.05 2.50
CA GLY A 51 -10.55 -24.03 1.43
C GLY A 51 -10.34 -22.93 0.40
N TRP A 52 -9.17 -22.26 0.39
CA TRP A 52 -8.87 -21.14 -0.51
C TRP A 52 -8.05 -21.58 -1.73
N LEU A 53 -7.16 -22.57 -1.62
CA LEU A 53 -6.48 -23.17 -2.77
C LEU A 53 -6.47 -24.70 -2.67
N LYS A 54 -7.17 -25.39 -3.57
CA LYS A 54 -7.02 -26.85 -3.77
C LYS A 54 -5.80 -27.19 -4.64
N VAL A 55 -4.75 -26.36 -4.60
CA VAL A 55 -3.55 -26.54 -5.43
C VAL A 55 -2.36 -26.66 -4.50
N ALA A 56 -1.58 -27.73 -4.66
CA ALA A 56 -0.34 -27.94 -3.92
C ALA A 56 0.61 -26.74 -4.13
N PRO A 57 1.40 -26.35 -3.10
CA PRO A 57 2.39 -25.30 -3.27
C PRO A 57 3.33 -25.64 -4.42
N GLU A 58 3.51 -24.70 -5.35
CA GLU A 58 4.42 -24.88 -6.46
C GLU A 58 5.85 -25.09 -5.94
N PRO A 59 6.64 -26.01 -6.52
CA PRO A 59 8.00 -26.31 -6.05
C PRO A 59 8.93 -25.09 -6.11
N SER A 60 8.63 -24.12 -6.97
CA SER A 60 9.30 -22.81 -7.06
C SER A 60 9.26 -22.03 -5.74
N VAL A 61 8.12 -22.06 -5.03
CA VAL A 61 7.87 -21.27 -3.81
C VAL A 61 8.59 -21.87 -2.61
N ILE A 62 8.59 -23.20 -2.53
CA ILE A 62 9.33 -23.90 -1.48
C ILE A 62 10.82 -23.59 -1.62
N ARG A 63 11.32 -23.52 -2.86
CA ARG A 63 12.72 -23.16 -3.16
C ARG A 63 13.04 -21.71 -2.79
N THR A 64 12.18 -20.74 -3.11
CA THR A 64 12.41 -19.33 -2.71
C THR A 64 12.36 -19.14 -1.21
N LEU A 65 11.45 -19.84 -0.52
CA LEU A 65 11.34 -19.82 0.94
C LEU A 65 12.58 -20.44 1.61
N LEU A 66 13.09 -21.56 1.07
CA LEU A 66 14.35 -22.14 1.53
C LEU A 66 15.52 -21.19 1.36
N LEU A 67 15.66 -20.56 0.18
CA LEU A 67 16.72 -19.59 -0.08
C LEU A 67 16.63 -18.37 0.84
N PHE A 68 15.42 -17.84 1.08
CA PHE A 68 15.21 -16.75 2.03
C PHE A 68 15.70 -17.13 3.43
N PHE A 69 15.28 -18.29 3.94
CA PHE A 69 15.73 -18.79 5.24
C PHE A 69 17.24 -18.98 5.31
N LEU A 70 17.85 -19.50 4.24
CA LEU A 70 19.30 -19.65 4.13
C LEU A 70 20.01 -18.29 4.24
N PHE A 71 19.58 -17.27 3.48
CA PHE A 71 20.21 -15.95 3.55
C PHE A 71 20.03 -15.29 4.92
N VAL A 72 18.84 -15.38 5.52
CA VAL A 72 18.60 -14.85 6.87
C VAL A 72 19.45 -15.56 7.93
N THR A 73 19.63 -16.88 7.82
CA THR A 73 20.55 -17.59 8.73
C THR A 73 21.98 -17.18 8.55
N LEU A 74 22.41 -16.97 7.31
CA LEU A 74 23.77 -16.61 7.02
C LEU A 74 24.06 -15.19 7.54
N LEU A 75 23.10 -14.26 7.40
CA LEU A 75 23.15 -12.94 8.04
C LEU A 75 23.24 -13.02 9.56
N ALA A 76 22.36 -13.80 10.19
CA ALA A 76 22.37 -13.96 11.64
C ALA A 76 23.69 -14.59 12.13
N MET A 77 24.24 -15.55 11.39
CA MET A 77 25.52 -16.17 11.70
C MET A 77 26.69 -15.17 11.56
N LEU A 78 26.71 -14.34 10.50
CA LEU A 78 27.71 -13.29 10.36
C LEU A 78 27.66 -12.28 11.51
N CYS A 79 26.46 -11.88 11.94
CA CYS A 79 26.28 -10.96 13.06
C CYS A 79 26.74 -11.58 14.39
N VAL A 80 26.38 -12.84 14.65
CA VAL A 80 26.77 -13.56 15.88
C VAL A 80 28.29 -13.78 15.94
N MET A 81 28.91 -14.10 14.81
CA MET A 81 30.35 -14.37 14.74
C MET A 81 31.18 -13.10 14.58
N ASP A 82 30.54 -11.92 14.49
CA ASP A 82 31.19 -10.63 14.26
C ASP A 82 32.15 -10.69 13.05
N LEU A 83 31.67 -11.30 11.97
CA LEU A 83 32.43 -11.52 10.73
C LEU A 83 32.07 -10.47 9.67
N ASP A 84 32.11 -9.19 10.03
CA ASP A 84 31.91 -8.08 9.11
C ASP A 84 33.16 -7.86 8.25
N PHE A 85 33.17 -8.50 7.08
CA PHE A 85 34.23 -8.31 6.10
C PHE A 85 33.89 -7.14 5.18
N ILE A 86 34.83 -6.21 5.05
CA ILE A 86 34.79 -5.16 4.03
C ILE A 86 35.23 -5.80 2.71
N LEU A 87 34.33 -5.84 1.73
CA LEU A 87 34.60 -6.42 0.41
C LEU A 87 35.06 -5.37 -0.58
N PHE A 88 34.53 -4.16 -0.46
CA PHE A 88 34.88 -3.04 -1.31
C PHE A 88 34.90 -1.77 -0.48
N GLU A 89 35.97 -0.99 -0.61
CA GLU A 89 36.16 0.27 0.10
C GLU A 89 36.50 1.35 -0.93
N THR A 90 35.76 2.44 -0.89
CA THR A 90 35.99 3.67 -1.65
C THR A 90 36.05 4.82 -0.66
N ASP A 91 36.64 5.96 -1.04
CA ASP A 91 36.80 7.16 -0.20
C ASP A 91 35.55 7.62 0.54
N THR A 92 34.35 7.24 0.08
CA THR A 92 33.06 7.62 0.67
C THR A 92 32.20 6.45 1.13
N ARG A 93 32.55 5.20 0.82
CA ARG A 93 31.65 4.04 1.02
C ARG A 93 32.40 2.74 1.28
N GLN A 94 31.87 1.95 2.20
CA GLN A 94 32.34 0.60 2.48
C GLN A 94 31.18 -0.38 2.25
N VAL A 95 31.37 -1.32 1.32
CA VAL A 95 30.44 -2.42 1.09
C VAL A 95 30.93 -3.63 1.87
N GLN A 96 30.12 -4.03 2.84
CA GLN A 96 30.39 -5.20 3.66
C GLN A 96 29.70 -6.45 3.10
N LEU A 97 30.21 -7.64 3.47
CA LEU A 97 29.55 -8.91 3.15
C LEU A 97 28.10 -8.96 3.67
N TYR A 98 27.86 -8.37 4.84
CA TYR A 98 26.52 -8.19 5.42
C TYR A 98 25.55 -7.51 4.44
N THR A 99 25.97 -6.39 3.85
CA THR A 99 25.18 -5.57 2.90
C THR A 99 24.71 -6.39 1.70
N ILE A 100 25.59 -7.22 1.13
CA ILE A 100 25.26 -8.06 -0.04
C ILE A 100 24.22 -9.12 0.33
N LEU A 101 24.39 -9.76 1.48
CA LEU A 101 23.47 -10.81 1.93
C LEU A 101 22.11 -10.25 2.33
N GLU A 102 22.08 -9.05 2.90
CA GLU A 102 20.86 -8.32 3.19
C GLU A 102 20.09 -8.02 1.90
N ALA A 103 20.76 -7.52 0.87
CA ALA A 103 20.15 -7.30 -0.44
C ALA A 103 19.59 -8.59 -1.07
N LEU A 104 20.31 -9.72 -0.96
CA LEU A 104 19.82 -11.02 -1.43
C LEU A 104 18.60 -11.49 -0.65
N ALA A 105 18.57 -11.29 0.67
CA ALA A 105 17.43 -11.60 1.52
C ALA A 105 16.20 -10.75 1.14
N ILE A 106 16.38 -9.45 0.89
CA ILE A 106 15.34 -8.54 0.41
C ILE A 106 14.74 -9.04 -0.92
N ILE A 107 15.57 -9.45 -1.88
CA ILE A 107 15.11 -9.98 -3.17
C ILE A 107 14.31 -11.27 -3.00
N GLN A 108 14.73 -12.19 -2.13
CA GLN A 108 13.94 -13.42 -1.89
C GLN A 108 12.63 -13.11 -1.17
N PHE A 109 12.64 -12.17 -0.22
CA PHE A 109 11.42 -11.71 0.43
C PHE A 109 10.43 -11.14 -0.59
N ALA A 110 10.90 -10.30 -1.51
CA ALA A 110 10.09 -9.75 -2.59
C ALA A 110 9.43 -10.84 -3.46
N ARG A 111 10.18 -11.90 -3.80
CA ARG A 111 9.63 -13.05 -4.55
C ARG A 111 8.55 -13.80 -3.78
N ILE A 112 8.72 -13.97 -2.47
CA ILE A 112 7.73 -14.62 -1.60
C ILE A 112 6.47 -13.75 -1.48
N ALA A 113 6.65 -12.45 -1.31
CA ALA A 113 5.55 -11.48 -1.24
C ALA A 113 4.74 -11.44 -2.55
N ASP A 114 5.42 -11.40 -3.70
CA ASP A 114 4.80 -11.47 -5.04
C ASP A 114 3.95 -12.73 -5.21
N TRP A 115 4.50 -13.90 -4.86
CA TRP A 115 3.75 -15.15 -4.91
C TRP A 115 2.53 -15.14 -3.97
N GLY A 116 2.71 -14.71 -2.72
CA GLY A 116 1.64 -14.66 -1.73
C GLY A 116 0.51 -13.73 -2.16
N MET A 117 0.86 -12.54 -2.66
CA MET A 117 -0.12 -11.55 -3.09
C MET A 117 -0.87 -12.00 -4.34
N SER A 118 -0.17 -12.57 -5.33
CA SER A 118 -0.79 -13.13 -6.54
C SER A 118 -1.89 -14.14 -6.19
N LYS A 119 -1.66 -15.02 -5.19
CA LYS A 119 -2.68 -15.99 -4.76
C LYS A 119 -3.85 -15.35 -3.99
N ILE A 120 -3.60 -14.34 -3.16
CA ILE A 120 -4.66 -13.61 -2.44
C ILE A 120 -5.59 -12.90 -3.43
N VAL A 121 -5.01 -12.20 -4.41
CA VAL A 121 -5.76 -11.49 -5.46
C VAL A 121 -6.56 -12.47 -6.32
N LEU A 122 -5.94 -13.57 -6.76
CA LEU A 122 -6.60 -14.61 -7.55
C LEU A 122 -7.78 -15.27 -6.81
N TYR A 123 -7.66 -15.48 -5.50
CA TYR A 123 -8.73 -16.12 -4.75
C TYR A 123 -10.00 -15.26 -4.65
N ASN A 124 -9.85 -13.98 -4.29
CA ASN A 124 -11.01 -13.10 -4.09
C ASN A 124 -11.84 -12.95 -5.37
N TYR A 125 -11.20 -13.12 -6.54
CA TYR A 125 -11.85 -13.11 -7.84
C TYR A 125 -12.69 -14.37 -8.12
N GLU A 126 -12.19 -15.55 -7.74
CA GLU A 126 -12.89 -16.82 -8.00
C GLU A 126 -14.20 -16.91 -7.20
N LYS A 127 -14.25 -16.28 -6.03
CA LYS A 127 -15.45 -16.15 -5.20
C LYS A 127 -16.51 -15.21 -5.80
N SER A 128 -16.12 -14.17 -6.53
CA SER A 128 -17.06 -13.26 -7.21
C SER A 128 -17.68 -13.86 -8.48
N ARG A 129 -17.04 -14.86 -9.09
CA ARG A 129 -17.51 -15.54 -10.30
C ARG A 129 -18.70 -16.49 -10.05
N GLN A 130 -18.91 -16.93 -8.81
CA GLN A 130 -19.99 -17.86 -8.47
C GLN A 130 -21.38 -17.19 -8.42
N ASP A 131 -21.44 -15.85 -8.33
CA ASP A 131 -22.69 -15.06 -8.29
C ASP A 131 -23.13 -14.55 -9.69
N GLU A 132 -22.31 -14.65 -10.75
CA GLU A 132 -22.52 -13.97 -12.05
C GLU A 132 -22.78 -14.90 -13.25
N THR A 133 -23.24 -16.14 -13.04
CA THR A 133 -23.52 -17.11 -14.14
C THR A 133 -24.76 -16.81 -15.01
N LEU A 134 -25.26 -15.56 -15.06
CA LEU A 134 -26.47 -15.21 -15.80
C LEU A 134 -26.36 -13.90 -16.63
N THR A 135 -25.30 -13.65 -17.40
CA THR A 135 -25.39 -12.85 -18.66
C THR A 135 -24.06 -12.83 -19.43
N GLY A 136 -24.01 -13.51 -20.58
CA GLY A 136 -22.80 -13.75 -21.38
C GLY A 136 -22.25 -12.57 -22.21
N ALA A 137 -22.38 -11.32 -21.77
CA ALA A 137 -21.97 -10.14 -22.57
C ALA A 137 -20.82 -9.31 -21.98
N HIS A 138 -20.20 -9.71 -20.86
CA HIS A 138 -19.13 -8.94 -20.18
C HIS A 138 -17.79 -9.68 -20.08
N GLN A 139 -17.50 -10.59 -21.03
CA GLN A 139 -16.30 -11.42 -21.00
C GLN A 139 -15.01 -10.70 -21.43
N HIS A 140 -15.08 -9.66 -22.27
CA HIS A 140 -13.88 -8.98 -22.80
C HIS A 140 -13.40 -7.77 -21.99
N ILE A 141 -14.30 -7.00 -21.35
CA ILE A 141 -13.91 -5.84 -20.52
C ILE A 141 -13.30 -6.29 -19.18
N SER A 142 -13.78 -7.41 -18.64
CA SER A 142 -13.24 -8.00 -17.42
C SER A 142 -11.82 -8.54 -17.59
N THR A 143 -11.41 -8.97 -18.80
CA THR A 143 -10.06 -9.50 -19.04
C THR A 143 -8.94 -8.45 -19.05
N ASP A 144 -9.24 -7.21 -19.43
CA ASP A 144 -8.24 -6.13 -19.48
C ASP A 144 -8.04 -5.45 -18.11
N LEU A 145 -9.12 -5.26 -17.35
CA LEU A 145 -9.04 -4.85 -15.93
C LEU A 145 -8.33 -5.93 -15.07
N LYS A 146 -8.49 -7.22 -15.42
CA LYS A 146 -7.86 -8.40 -14.82
C LYS A 146 -6.35 -8.51 -15.06
N LYS A 147 -5.83 -7.90 -16.14
CA LYS A 147 -4.39 -7.91 -16.46
C LYS A 147 -3.64 -6.74 -15.83
N LEU A 148 -4.35 -5.63 -15.58
CA LEU A 148 -3.81 -4.45 -14.93
C LEU A 148 -3.58 -4.67 -13.42
N ASP A 149 -4.50 -5.35 -12.73
CA ASP A 149 -4.46 -5.52 -11.27
C ASP A 149 -3.26 -6.38 -10.79
N ASN A 150 -3.03 -7.55 -11.42
CA ASN A 150 -1.91 -8.42 -11.03
C ASN A 150 -0.53 -7.85 -11.43
N ARG A 151 -0.46 -7.05 -12.51
CA ARG A 151 0.78 -6.42 -12.95
C ARG A 151 1.19 -5.28 -12.03
N SER A 152 0.24 -4.45 -11.61
CA SER A 152 0.52 -3.32 -10.72
C SER A 152 1.13 -3.77 -9.38
N VAL A 153 0.61 -4.83 -8.78
CA VAL A 153 1.16 -5.36 -7.52
C VAL A 153 2.59 -5.88 -7.72
N HIS A 154 2.85 -6.64 -8.79
CA HIS A 154 4.20 -7.12 -9.09
C HIS A 154 5.19 -5.96 -9.17
N TYR A 155 4.87 -4.91 -9.93
CA TYR A 155 5.74 -3.75 -10.03
C TYR A 155 5.98 -3.05 -8.69
N ILE A 156 4.96 -2.93 -7.84
CA ILE A 156 5.10 -2.32 -6.51
C ILE A 156 6.06 -3.11 -5.63
N VAL A 157 5.93 -4.44 -5.58
CA VAL A 157 6.76 -5.31 -4.73
C VAL A 157 8.24 -5.23 -5.14
N TYR A 158 8.52 -5.33 -6.45
CA TYR A 158 9.89 -5.26 -6.94
C TYR A 158 10.48 -3.85 -6.87
N LEU A 159 9.67 -2.80 -7.06
CA LEU A 159 10.12 -1.43 -6.91
C LEU A 159 10.43 -1.10 -5.43
N PHE A 160 9.61 -1.58 -4.50
CA PHE A 160 9.91 -1.47 -3.06
C PHE A 160 11.19 -2.23 -2.69
N ALA A 161 11.36 -3.46 -3.19
CA ALA A 161 12.59 -4.22 -2.98
C ALA A 161 13.82 -3.52 -3.56
N LEU A 162 13.69 -2.91 -4.75
CA LEU A 162 14.76 -2.12 -5.36
C LEU A 162 15.15 -0.92 -4.49
N ILE A 163 14.16 -0.20 -3.94
CA ILE A 163 14.42 0.93 -3.02
C ILE A 163 15.19 0.45 -1.78
N LEU A 164 14.73 -0.63 -1.14
CA LEU A 164 15.40 -1.18 0.04
C LEU A 164 16.84 -1.59 -0.27
N VAL A 165 17.07 -2.26 -1.41
CA VAL A 165 18.42 -2.62 -1.85
C VAL A 165 19.28 -1.37 -2.06
N LEU A 166 18.78 -0.34 -2.73
CA LEU A 166 19.52 0.91 -2.94
C LEU A 166 19.90 1.59 -1.61
N GLN A 167 18.97 1.59 -0.64
CA GLN A 167 19.22 2.13 0.71
C GLN A 167 20.26 1.29 1.48
N THR A 168 20.18 -0.03 1.40
CA THR A 168 21.15 -0.95 2.03
C THR A 168 22.57 -0.70 1.52
N PHE A 169 22.74 -0.43 0.22
CA PHE A 169 24.05 -0.13 -0.35
C PHE A 169 24.49 1.34 -0.23
N ASP A 170 23.69 2.20 0.41
CA ASP A 170 23.92 3.66 0.50
C ASP A 170 24.15 4.31 -0.89
N ILE A 171 23.45 3.81 -1.92
CA ILE A 171 23.54 4.29 -3.31
C ILE A 171 22.63 5.51 -3.52
N ASP A 172 22.72 6.48 -2.60
CA ASP A 172 21.98 7.73 -2.69
C ASP A 172 22.77 8.74 -3.55
N TYR A 173 22.68 8.59 -4.86
CA TYR A 173 23.18 9.60 -5.79
C TYR A 173 22.23 10.78 -5.85
N THR A 174 22.75 11.98 -5.62
CA THR A 174 22.03 13.23 -5.86
C THR A 174 21.97 13.46 -7.37
N LEU A 175 20.77 13.38 -7.95
CA LEU A 175 20.57 13.64 -9.38
C LEU A 175 20.68 15.13 -9.69
N PHE A 176 19.96 15.94 -8.93
CA PHE A 176 19.94 17.39 -9.06
C PHE A 176 19.61 18.05 -7.72
N LYS A 177 19.95 19.34 -7.58
CA LYS A 177 19.61 20.15 -6.41
C LYS A 177 18.51 21.12 -6.80
N PHE A 178 17.36 21.04 -6.15
CA PHE A 178 16.27 22.01 -6.32
C PHE A 178 16.22 22.92 -5.10
N ASN A 179 16.54 24.20 -5.27
CA ASN A 179 16.56 25.19 -4.17
C ASN A 179 17.34 24.70 -2.93
N TYR A 180 18.59 24.25 -3.15
CA TYR A 180 19.49 23.65 -2.15
C TYR A 180 19.07 22.31 -1.54
N ILE A 181 17.95 21.74 -1.97
CA ILE A 181 17.49 20.42 -1.56
C ILE A 181 18.05 19.38 -2.55
N PRO A 182 18.92 18.45 -2.12
CA PRO A 182 19.41 17.39 -2.99
C PRO A 182 18.31 16.36 -3.24
N ILE A 183 17.89 16.22 -4.49
CA ILE A 183 16.92 15.19 -4.89
C ILE A 183 17.70 13.94 -5.28
N THR A 184 17.51 12.87 -4.50
CA THR A 184 18.20 11.58 -4.67
C THR A 184 17.38 10.63 -5.54
N ILE A 185 18.02 9.64 -6.16
CA ILE A 185 17.33 8.58 -6.92
C ILE A 185 16.28 7.88 -6.04
N SER A 186 16.64 7.55 -4.80
CA SER A 186 15.75 6.91 -3.84
C SER A 186 14.51 7.74 -3.56
N SER A 187 14.64 9.07 -3.40
CA SER A 187 13.48 9.95 -3.18
C SER A 187 12.47 9.92 -4.35
N ILE A 188 12.96 9.86 -5.59
CA ILE A 188 12.10 9.75 -6.78
C ILE A 188 11.42 8.39 -6.84
N LEU A 189 12.15 7.32 -6.57
CA LEU A 189 11.57 5.96 -6.54
C LEU A 189 10.50 5.84 -5.45
N VAL A 190 10.73 6.43 -4.27
CA VAL A 190 9.73 6.48 -3.18
C VAL A 190 8.51 7.29 -3.61
N ALA A 191 8.68 8.44 -4.27
CA ALA A 191 7.56 9.22 -4.80
C ALA A 191 6.71 8.40 -5.81
N ILE A 192 7.36 7.65 -6.71
CA ILE A 192 6.69 6.74 -7.65
C ILE A 192 5.96 5.63 -6.89
N LEU A 193 6.60 5.02 -5.89
CA LEU A 193 5.99 3.99 -5.06
C LEU A 193 4.71 4.49 -4.39
N ILE A 194 4.74 5.69 -3.81
CA ILE A 194 3.59 6.31 -3.14
C ILE A 194 2.40 6.40 -4.11
N VAL A 195 2.62 6.86 -5.34
CA VAL A 195 1.56 6.97 -6.35
C VAL A 195 1.02 5.60 -6.74
N MET A 196 1.88 4.60 -6.93
CA MET A 196 1.43 3.23 -7.27
C MET A 196 0.63 2.60 -6.12
N VAL A 197 1.07 2.79 -4.87
CA VAL A 197 0.35 2.32 -3.68
C VAL A 197 -1.01 3.02 -3.57
N ALA A 198 -1.09 4.32 -3.85
CA ALA A 198 -2.33 5.07 -3.84
C ALA A 198 -3.34 4.56 -4.90
N GLN A 199 -2.88 4.14 -6.08
CA GLN A 199 -3.73 3.51 -7.10
C GLN A 199 -4.35 2.20 -6.58
N VAL A 200 -3.54 1.33 -5.98
CA VAL A 200 -4.04 0.07 -5.39
C VAL A 200 -4.98 0.35 -4.23
N PHE A 201 -4.65 1.31 -3.36
CA PHE A 201 -5.50 1.69 -2.24
C PHE A 201 -6.86 2.22 -2.71
N ALA A 202 -6.88 3.10 -3.72
CA ALA A 202 -8.11 3.60 -4.31
C ALA A 202 -8.95 2.47 -4.92
N TRP A 203 -8.31 1.52 -5.61
CA TRP A 203 -8.99 0.35 -6.14
C TRP A 203 -9.61 -0.50 -5.02
N ILE A 204 -8.84 -0.86 -3.98
CA ILE A 204 -9.33 -1.61 -2.81
C ILE A 204 -10.53 -0.90 -2.19
N LEU A 205 -10.44 0.40 -1.97
CA LEU A 205 -11.52 1.15 -1.33
C LEU A 205 -12.79 1.14 -2.21
N THR A 206 -12.66 1.35 -3.52
CA THR A 206 -13.83 1.22 -4.43
C THR A 206 -14.43 -0.17 -4.46
N GLN A 207 -13.62 -1.22 -4.32
CA GLN A 207 -14.09 -2.60 -4.25
C GLN A 207 -14.83 -2.88 -2.94
N LEU A 208 -14.38 -2.32 -1.82
CA LEU A 208 -15.09 -2.41 -0.53
C LEU A 208 -16.46 -1.72 -0.59
N LEU A 209 -16.54 -0.57 -1.25
CA LEU A 209 -17.80 0.17 -1.42
C LEU A 209 -18.78 -0.53 -2.38
N TYR A 210 -18.30 -1.38 -3.29
CA TYR A 210 -19.16 -2.12 -4.22
C TYR A 210 -20.24 -2.94 -3.50
N ASN A 211 -19.85 -3.67 -2.45
CA ASN A 211 -20.77 -4.47 -1.65
C ASN A 211 -21.81 -3.59 -0.91
N TYR A 212 -21.40 -2.40 -0.48
CA TYR A 212 -22.30 -1.44 0.15
C TYR A 212 -23.34 -0.90 -0.83
N TYR A 213 -22.91 -0.48 -2.02
CA TYR A 213 -23.81 0.04 -3.06
C TYR A 213 -24.84 -0.99 -3.52
N ARG A 214 -24.46 -2.27 -3.59
CA ARG A 214 -25.37 -3.36 -3.94
C ARG A 214 -26.47 -3.56 -2.90
N ARG A 215 -26.12 -3.44 -1.61
CA ARG A 215 -27.10 -3.58 -0.51
C ARG A 215 -28.10 -2.42 -0.46
N GLN A 216 -27.65 -1.21 -0.77
CA GLN A 216 -28.45 0.02 -0.66
C GLN A 216 -29.15 0.44 -1.97
N ASN A 217 -29.07 -0.38 -3.04
CA ASN A 217 -29.66 -0.09 -4.35
C ASN A 217 -29.35 1.32 -4.89
N VAL A 218 -28.14 1.82 -4.61
CA VAL A 218 -27.71 3.17 -5.04
C VAL A 218 -27.74 3.26 -6.57
N ASN A 219 -28.19 4.37 -7.16
CA ASN A 219 -28.19 4.56 -8.61
C ASN A 219 -26.75 4.52 -9.18
N VAL A 220 -26.57 3.92 -10.36
CA VAL A 220 -25.31 3.85 -11.11
C VAL A 220 -24.61 5.22 -11.22
N GLY A 221 -25.35 6.29 -11.50
CA GLY A 221 -24.79 7.65 -11.59
C GLY A 221 -24.15 8.13 -10.28
N SER A 222 -24.83 7.90 -9.16
CA SER A 222 -24.31 8.24 -7.83
C SER A 222 -23.11 7.38 -7.44
N ARG A 223 -23.11 6.08 -7.78
CA ARG A 223 -21.96 5.20 -7.54
C ARG A 223 -20.71 5.68 -8.28
N PHE A 224 -20.87 6.04 -9.56
CA PHE A 224 -19.78 6.56 -10.37
C PHE A 224 -19.22 7.86 -9.78
N ALA A 225 -20.09 8.82 -9.45
CA ALA A 225 -19.68 10.10 -8.88
C ALA A 225 -18.91 9.94 -7.55
N VAL A 226 -19.42 9.12 -6.62
CA VAL A 226 -18.76 8.89 -5.33
C VAL A 226 -17.41 8.20 -5.51
N ASN A 227 -17.32 7.17 -6.36
CA ASN A 227 -16.05 6.49 -6.62
C ASN A 227 -15.02 7.43 -7.27
N GLN A 228 -15.46 8.32 -8.17
CA GLN A 228 -14.57 9.26 -8.82
C GLN A 228 -14.04 10.32 -7.84
N LEU A 229 -14.92 10.89 -7.01
CA LEU A 229 -14.53 11.82 -5.95
C LEU A 229 -13.54 11.17 -4.98
N LEU A 230 -13.80 9.94 -4.55
CA LEU A 230 -12.92 9.20 -3.66
C LEU A 230 -11.54 8.96 -4.28
N LYS A 231 -11.47 8.56 -5.55
CA LYS A 231 -10.19 8.42 -6.27
C LYS A 231 -9.42 9.74 -6.35
N TYR A 232 -10.09 10.84 -6.67
CA TYR A 232 -9.45 12.15 -6.74
C TYR A 232 -8.90 12.59 -5.40
N THR A 233 -9.66 12.42 -4.31
CA THR A 233 -9.19 12.72 -2.96
C THR A 233 -7.93 11.92 -2.62
N ILE A 234 -7.91 10.61 -2.90
CA ILE A 234 -6.74 9.75 -2.65
C ILE A 234 -5.52 10.21 -3.46
N TYR A 235 -5.70 10.50 -4.76
CA TYR A 235 -4.59 10.93 -5.61
C TYR A 235 -4.04 12.30 -5.20
N VAL A 236 -4.90 13.24 -4.82
CA VAL A 236 -4.47 14.55 -4.31
C VAL A 236 -3.61 14.37 -3.06
N ILE A 237 -4.04 13.55 -2.10
CA ILE A 237 -3.25 13.25 -0.89
C ILE A 237 -1.93 12.58 -1.26
N ALA A 238 -1.96 11.58 -2.15
CA ALA A 238 -0.76 10.86 -2.58
C ALA A 238 0.28 11.75 -3.26
N ILE A 239 -0.17 12.73 -4.07
CA ILE A 239 0.72 13.72 -4.69
C ILE A 239 1.43 14.55 -3.63
N PHE A 240 0.72 14.99 -2.58
CA PHE A 240 1.36 15.72 -1.48
C PHE A 240 2.40 14.86 -0.77
N VAL A 241 2.04 13.63 -0.39
CA VAL A 241 3.00 12.73 0.28
C VAL A 241 4.22 12.44 -0.63
N ALA A 242 4.01 12.30 -1.95
CA ALA A 242 5.09 12.11 -2.91
C ALA A 242 6.00 13.34 -3.02
N ILE A 243 5.45 14.55 -3.03
CA ILE A 243 6.23 15.80 -3.01
C ILE A 243 7.04 15.92 -1.71
N GLU A 244 6.47 15.48 -0.57
CA GLU A 244 7.17 15.45 0.72
C GLU A 244 8.38 14.54 0.69
N SER A 245 8.23 13.34 0.10
CA SER A 245 9.32 12.38 -0.03
C SER A 245 10.49 12.88 -0.89
N LEU A 246 10.27 13.88 -1.74
CA LEU A 246 11.32 14.55 -2.52
C LEU A 246 12.10 15.60 -1.69
N GLY A 247 11.73 15.81 -0.43
CA GLY A 247 12.35 16.81 0.45
C GLY A 247 11.90 18.24 0.17
N ILE A 248 10.88 18.43 -0.67
CA ILE A 248 10.34 19.77 -0.99
C ILE A 248 9.62 20.32 0.24
N LYS A 249 9.96 21.54 0.64
CA LYS A 249 9.32 22.22 1.77
C LYS A 249 7.83 22.42 1.49
N MET A 250 7.00 21.76 2.29
CA MET A 250 5.55 21.84 2.18
C MET A 250 4.98 23.23 2.38
N THR A 251 5.71 24.14 3.04
CA THR A 251 5.25 25.53 3.26
C THR A 251 4.85 26.25 1.98
N VAL A 252 5.62 26.08 0.89
CA VAL A 252 5.31 26.72 -0.40
C VAL A 252 4.09 26.07 -1.04
N VAL A 253 3.99 24.75 -0.93
CA VAL A 253 2.90 23.94 -1.47
C VAL A 253 1.58 24.27 -0.76
N TRP A 254 1.58 24.37 0.58
CA TRP A 254 0.43 24.78 1.38
C TRP A 254 -0.05 26.19 1.01
N GLY A 255 0.87 27.12 0.74
CA GLY A 255 0.53 28.46 0.27
C GLY A 255 -0.24 28.46 -1.05
N GLY A 256 0.26 27.69 -2.04
CA GLY A 256 -0.45 27.50 -3.32
C GLY A 256 -1.79 26.79 -3.16
N LEU A 257 -1.86 25.77 -2.30
CA LEU A 257 -3.08 25.05 -2.01
C LEU A 257 -4.13 25.94 -1.35
N ALA A 258 -3.74 26.81 -0.42
CA ALA A 258 -4.66 27.76 0.21
C ALA A 258 -5.32 28.67 -0.84
N ALA A 259 -4.54 29.22 -1.77
CA ALA A 259 -5.08 30.04 -2.86
C ALA A 259 -6.03 29.25 -3.78
N LEU A 260 -5.66 28.01 -4.13
CA LEU A 260 -6.50 27.11 -4.94
C LEU A 260 -7.82 26.79 -4.22
N LEU A 261 -7.76 26.43 -2.94
CA LEU A 261 -8.94 26.10 -2.13
C LEU A 261 -9.88 27.29 -1.97
N VAL A 262 -9.34 28.51 -1.81
CA VAL A 262 -10.15 29.74 -1.84
C VAL A 262 -10.86 29.88 -3.20
N GLY A 263 -10.14 29.70 -4.32
CA GLY A 263 -10.74 29.77 -5.66
C GLY A 263 -11.84 28.72 -5.88
N VAL A 264 -11.62 27.48 -5.44
CA VAL A 264 -12.63 26.41 -5.51
C VAL A 264 -13.83 26.73 -4.62
N GLY A 265 -13.60 27.25 -3.41
CA GLY A 265 -14.65 27.66 -2.48
C GLY A 265 -15.54 28.75 -3.05
N LEU A 266 -14.94 29.77 -3.70
CA LEU A 266 -15.69 30.82 -4.39
C LEU A 266 -16.53 30.25 -5.55
N GLY A 267 -15.98 29.32 -6.34
CA GLY A 267 -16.71 28.66 -7.43
C GLY A 267 -17.87 27.78 -6.95
N LEU A 268 -17.77 27.20 -5.75
CA LEU A 268 -18.79 26.34 -5.15
C LEU A 268 -19.75 27.09 -4.19
N GLN A 269 -19.55 28.39 -4.00
CA GLN A 269 -20.25 29.19 -2.99
C GLN A 269 -21.77 29.08 -3.11
N GLN A 270 -22.32 29.18 -4.32
CA GLN A 270 -23.77 29.07 -4.54
C GLN A 270 -24.31 27.70 -4.13
N THR A 271 -23.63 26.62 -4.55
CA THR A 271 -24.06 25.26 -4.23
C THR A 271 -24.04 25.00 -2.71
N PHE A 272 -23.03 25.55 -2.02
CA PHE A 272 -22.94 25.45 -0.57
C PHE A 272 -24.06 26.24 0.13
N THR A 273 -24.40 27.42 -0.40
CA THR A 273 -25.49 28.27 0.13
C THR A 273 -26.85 27.60 -0.05
N ASP A 274 -27.11 27.01 -1.22
CA ASP A 274 -28.33 26.24 -1.48
C ASP A 274 -28.46 25.05 -0.50
N LEU A 275 -27.35 24.35 -0.26
CA LEU A 275 -27.30 23.19 0.65
C LEU A 275 -27.58 23.58 2.10
N LEU A 276 -26.91 24.63 2.60
CA LEU A 276 -27.11 25.11 3.96
C LEU A 276 -28.54 25.61 4.17
N SER A 277 -29.10 26.31 3.19
CA SER A 277 -30.50 26.76 3.23
C SER A 277 -31.45 25.57 3.36
N GLY A 278 -31.24 24.51 2.58
CA GLY A 278 -32.05 23.29 2.68
C GLY A 278 -31.92 22.59 4.05
N ILE A 279 -30.71 22.50 4.61
CA ILE A 279 -30.47 21.94 5.95
C ILE A 279 -31.17 22.78 7.03
N LEU A 280 -31.04 24.10 6.97
CA LEU A 280 -31.68 25.01 7.93
C LEU A 280 -33.20 24.90 7.88
N LEU A 281 -33.80 24.88 6.68
CA LEU A 281 -35.25 24.66 6.54
C LEU A 281 -35.72 23.35 7.18
N LEU A 282 -34.94 22.27 7.04
CA LEU A 282 -35.27 20.98 7.66
C LEU A 282 -35.07 20.97 9.18
N PHE A 283 -34.06 21.69 9.68
CA PHE A 283 -33.69 21.70 11.09
C PHE A 283 -34.57 22.66 11.92
N GLU A 284 -34.74 23.88 11.43
CA GLU A 284 -35.53 24.94 12.09
C GLU A 284 -37.03 24.79 11.81
N ARG A 285 -37.41 23.98 10.80
CA ARG A 285 -38.80 23.76 10.38
C ARG A 285 -39.58 25.05 10.08
N THR A 286 -38.91 26.06 9.55
CA THR A 286 -39.53 27.34 9.19
C THR A 286 -40.66 27.17 8.15
N ILE A 287 -40.58 26.12 7.32
CA ILE A 287 -41.60 25.72 6.35
C ILE A 287 -41.71 24.19 6.39
N GLU A 288 -42.94 23.67 6.50
CA GLU A 288 -43.20 22.22 6.49
C GLU A 288 -43.84 21.77 5.17
N VAL A 289 -43.73 20.46 4.89
CA VAL A 289 -44.42 19.85 3.75
C VAL A 289 -45.93 19.99 3.95
N GLY A 290 -46.61 20.56 2.96
CA GLY A 290 -48.05 20.89 3.02
C GLY A 290 -48.33 22.37 3.27
N HIS A 291 -47.33 23.18 3.62
CA HIS A 291 -47.52 24.64 3.72
C HIS A 291 -47.72 25.27 2.33
N VAL A 292 -48.60 26.28 2.28
CA VAL A 292 -48.78 27.14 1.11
C VAL A 292 -47.78 28.29 1.21
N VAL A 293 -47.01 28.50 0.16
CA VAL A 293 -45.97 29.52 0.07
C VAL A 293 -46.14 30.33 -1.20
N GLU A 294 -45.76 31.60 -1.15
CA GLU A 294 -45.67 32.48 -2.30
C GLU A 294 -44.20 32.71 -2.62
N ILE A 295 -43.78 32.38 -3.85
CA ILE A 295 -42.41 32.54 -4.32
C ILE A 295 -42.47 33.25 -5.67
N ASP A 296 -41.84 34.43 -5.78
CA ASP A 296 -41.81 35.25 -6.99
C ASP A 296 -43.20 35.50 -7.61
N GLY A 297 -44.21 35.74 -6.77
CA GLY A 297 -45.60 35.99 -7.18
C GLY A 297 -46.39 34.74 -7.60
N MET A 298 -45.83 33.53 -7.45
CA MET A 298 -46.52 32.26 -7.66
C MET A 298 -46.91 31.63 -6.32
N VAL A 299 -48.19 31.31 -6.17
CA VAL A 299 -48.72 30.61 -4.98
C VAL A 299 -48.76 29.10 -5.23
N GLY A 300 -48.12 28.34 -4.35
CA GLY A 300 -48.08 26.88 -4.46
C GLY A 300 -47.93 26.18 -3.11
N THR A 301 -48.11 24.86 -3.10
CA THR A 301 -48.01 24.04 -1.89
C THR A 301 -46.70 23.26 -1.90
N VAL A 302 -45.97 23.27 -0.79
CA VAL A 302 -44.68 22.55 -0.65
C VAL A 302 -44.91 21.05 -0.60
N ARG A 303 -44.39 20.32 -1.59
CA ARG A 303 -44.58 18.87 -1.71
C ARG A 303 -43.40 18.07 -1.16
N ARG A 304 -42.19 18.59 -1.30
CA ARG A 304 -40.97 17.96 -0.80
C ARG A 304 -39.89 18.99 -0.53
N ILE A 305 -39.21 18.88 0.59
CA ILE A 305 -38.00 19.63 0.90
C ILE A 305 -36.82 18.69 0.71
N GLY A 306 -35.95 19.02 -0.25
CA GLY A 306 -34.68 18.32 -0.47
C GLY A 306 -33.51 19.11 0.11
N LEU A 307 -32.32 18.51 0.11
CA LEU A 307 -31.11 19.16 0.66
C LEU A 307 -30.67 20.39 -0.14
N ARG A 308 -30.94 20.45 -1.45
CA ARG A 308 -30.57 21.57 -2.33
C ARG A 308 -31.77 22.21 -3.02
N THR A 309 -32.79 21.41 -3.33
CA THR A 309 -33.98 21.86 -4.05
C THR A 309 -35.24 21.39 -3.34
N SER A 310 -36.24 22.26 -3.30
CA SER A 310 -37.59 21.95 -2.83
C SER A 310 -38.54 21.91 -4.01
N ILE A 311 -39.53 21.03 -3.94
CA ILE A 311 -40.55 20.87 -4.99
C ILE A 311 -41.84 21.52 -4.48
N VAL A 312 -42.32 22.50 -5.22
CA VAL A 312 -43.58 23.22 -4.97
C VAL A 312 -44.54 22.94 -6.13
N GLU A 313 -45.80 22.67 -5.80
CA GLU A 313 -46.86 22.42 -6.76
C GLU A 313 -47.80 23.64 -6.80
N THR A 314 -47.82 24.32 -7.95
CA THR A 314 -48.69 25.48 -8.18
C THR A 314 -50.12 25.01 -8.47
N ARG A 315 -51.12 25.83 -8.11
CA ARG A 315 -52.52 25.61 -8.48
C ARG A 315 -52.82 26.06 -9.90
#